data_AF-A0A8J6ARP6-F1
#
_entry.id   AF-A0A8J6ARP6-F1
#
_cell.length_a   1.000
_cell.length_b   1.000
_cell.length_c   1.000
_cell.angle_alpha   90.00
_cell.angle_beta   90.00
_cell.angle_gamma   90.00
#
_symmetry.space_group_name_H-M   'P 1'
#
loop_
_entity.id
_entity.type
_entity.pdbx_description
1 polymer ?
#
loop_
_entity_poly.entity_id
_entity_poly.type
_entity_poly.pdbx_seq_one_letter_code
_entity_poly.pdbx_strand_id
1 'polypeptide(L)'
;MSMSMQRRPVEDKTELKFEPTIAVLYNDAATSDHVLIIGGTQYPIHKCILAARFSYFKKLWFSKNSPSNPRDDLSSNPLALVLPLLLEAVYTGSARITAETLPHCMVACAEFGADQAISDALLEHGRKMLSDRTVLQFLKAFQVLNIQTPLIEEAKNVAAKNLEKFLHKHDLWALGVDAVLDLLTRMDNPPLTFASKLWAHALTLSGPDSQYMGADILERWAAQIKDIDPRVVLTLLNRINAVTSPGPYLIRAGSMCIDLLLPDLRRLIDEGAMPGKTPVPPLIQALAGTTFSCVKYISQQALDRGDRFKLIPAFLLAHYLHGLRTLGSSSIPSSMALEVFAPLITTITPPLAPQVLMFYDNIENAADLHELCCQRIIDDFGYYSSPDTWGAMLPLKPSRVVRIVQDGGLVPQDEDQLLDFVVAYMKANTDLDDATIDELWKAVRLPFLSWDTLEGLHSIPRWPQQDVYFAIMSKRKMESDPSAQDARWPVRAERWYP
;
A
#
# COMPACT_ATOMS: atom_id res chain seq x y z
N MET A 1 -29.66 -57.63 -64.59
CA MET A 1 -28.23 -57.31 -64.67
C MET A 1 -28.07 -55.81 -64.41
N SER A 2 -27.77 -55.43 -63.16
CA SER A 2 -27.53 -54.04 -62.77
C SER A 2 -26.03 -53.89 -62.54
N MET A 3 -25.37 -53.09 -63.37
CA MET A 3 -23.95 -52.76 -63.19
C MET A 3 -23.83 -51.72 -62.08
N SER A 4 -23.34 -52.12 -60.91
CA SER A 4 -22.90 -51.19 -59.87
C SER A 4 -21.54 -50.61 -60.27
N MET A 5 -21.53 -49.35 -60.71
CA MET A 5 -20.29 -48.58 -60.74
C MET A 5 -19.93 -48.17 -59.31
N GLN A 6 -19.07 -48.95 -58.66
CA GLN A 6 -18.36 -48.49 -57.47
C GLN A 6 -17.37 -47.39 -57.88
N ARG A 7 -17.73 -46.13 -57.63
CA ARG A 7 -16.75 -45.03 -57.63
C ARG A 7 -15.85 -45.21 -56.40
N ARG A 8 -14.58 -45.54 -56.63
CA ARG A 8 -13.55 -45.45 -55.58
C ARG A 8 -13.36 -43.97 -55.21
N PRO A 9 -13.38 -43.59 -53.93
CA PRO A 9 -12.94 -42.27 -53.54
C PRO A 9 -11.44 -42.19 -53.82
N VAL A 10 -11.04 -41.23 -54.65
CA VAL A 10 -9.63 -40.86 -54.79
C VAL A 10 -9.29 -40.07 -53.53
N GLU A 11 -8.77 -40.75 -52.51
CA GLU A 11 -8.11 -40.10 -51.38
C GLU A 11 -6.75 -39.59 -51.86
N ASP A 12 -6.75 -38.45 -52.55
CA ASP A 12 -5.55 -37.65 -52.74
C ASP A 12 -5.48 -36.65 -51.59
N LYS A 13 -4.72 -37.00 -50.53
CA LYS A 13 -4.38 -36.10 -49.42
C LYS A 13 -3.23 -35.18 -49.84
N THR A 14 -3.37 -34.52 -50.98
CA THR A 14 -2.54 -33.37 -51.34
C THR A 14 -3.22 -32.13 -50.78
N GLU A 15 -2.54 -31.47 -49.85
CA GLU A 15 -2.92 -30.16 -49.32
C GLU A 15 -3.34 -29.24 -50.48
N LEU A 16 -4.55 -28.69 -50.41
CA LEU A 16 -5.04 -27.66 -51.31
C LEU A 16 -4.16 -26.41 -51.14
N LYS A 17 -3.03 -26.36 -51.87
CA LYS A 17 -2.38 -25.10 -52.21
C LYS A 17 -3.40 -24.34 -53.06
N PHE A 18 -4.01 -23.30 -52.49
CA PHE A 18 -4.93 -22.44 -53.22
C PHE A 18 -4.25 -22.00 -54.51
N GLU A 19 -4.86 -22.36 -55.65
CA GLU A 19 -4.24 -22.14 -56.94
C GLU A 19 -3.98 -20.64 -57.18
N PRO A 20 -2.83 -20.25 -57.76
CA PRO A 20 -2.56 -18.88 -58.18
C PRO A 20 -3.62 -18.32 -59.16
N THR A 21 -4.45 -19.20 -59.73
CA THR A 21 -5.58 -18.88 -60.61
C THR A 21 -6.66 -18.02 -59.93
N ILE A 22 -6.93 -18.23 -58.63
CA ILE A 22 -7.97 -17.46 -57.90
C ILE A 22 -7.48 -16.04 -57.58
N ALA A 23 -6.17 -15.85 -57.39
CA ALA A 23 -5.59 -14.55 -57.08
C ALA A 23 -5.85 -13.50 -58.18
N VAL A 24 -5.95 -13.94 -59.44
CA VAL A 24 -6.29 -13.08 -60.59
C VAL A 24 -7.66 -12.42 -60.43
N LEU A 25 -8.60 -13.10 -59.77
CA LEU A 25 -9.97 -12.60 -59.57
C LEU A 25 -10.07 -11.44 -58.58
N TYR A 26 -9.04 -11.19 -57.75
CA TYR A 26 -9.08 -10.11 -56.76
C TYR A 26 -9.22 -8.72 -57.41
N ASN A 27 -8.58 -8.52 -58.57
CA ASN A 27 -8.62 -7.27 -59.32
C ASN A 27 -9.55 -7.35 -60.55
N ASP A 28 -10.27 -8.45 -60.73
CA ASP A 28 -11.18 -8.64 -61.86
C ASP A 28 -12.61 -8.19 -61.51
N ALA A 29 -12.85 -6.90 -61.70
CA ALA A 29 -14.18 -6.32 -61.53
C ALA A 29 -15.20 -6.83 -62.57
N ALA A 30 -14.75 -7.35 -63.72
CA ALA A 30 -15.64 -7.77 -64.80
C ALA A 30 -16.34 -9.11 -64.50
N THR A 31 -15.69 -9.98 -63.71
CA THR A 31 -16.26 -11.26 -63.27
C THR A 31 -16.93 -11.20 -61.89
N SER A 32 -16.86 -10.05 -61.22
CA SER A 32 -17.46 -9.84 -59.90
C SER A 32 -18.98 -9.86 -59.98
N ASP A 33 -19.64 -10.63 -59.11
CA ASP A 33 -21.10 -10.79 -59.02
C ASP A 33 -21.72 -9.98 -57.87
N HIS A 34 -20.91 -9.22 -57.12
CA HIS A 34 -21.35 -8.33 -56.05
C HIS A 34 -20.38 -7.17 -55.79
N VAL A 35 -20.88 -6.12 -55.12
CA VAL A 35 -20.06 -5.00 -54.66
C VAL A 35 -20.31 -4.79 -53.17
N LEU A 36 -19.26 -4.88 -52.35
CA LEU A 36 -19.28 -4.46 -50.96
C LEU A 36 -18.97 -2.98 -50.85
N ILE A 37 -19.71 -2.27 -50.00
CA ILE A 37 -19.40 -0.88 -49.65
C ILE A 37 -18.83 -0.87 -48.23
N ILE A 38 -17.59 -0.40 -48.09
CA ILE A 38 -16.86 -0.35 -46.81
C ILE A 38 -16.29 1.06 -46.66
N GLY A 39 -16.78 1.81 -45.67
CA GLY A 39 -16.35 3.18 -45.43
C GLY A 39 -16.55 4.09 -46.65
N GLY A 40 -17.63 3.86 -47.41
CA GLY A 40 -17.91 4.57 -48.67
C GLY A 40 -17.09 4.14 -49.89
N THR A 41 -16.15 3.20 -49.74
CA THR A 41 -15.36 2.64 -50.85
C THR A 41 -16.00 1.37 -51.37
N GLN A 42 -16.04 1.19 -52.69
CA GLN A 42 -16.61 0.02 -53.35
C GLN A 42 -15.55 -1.04 -53.63
N TYR A 43 -15.84 -2.28 -53.25
CA TYR A 43 -15.00 -3.45 -53.46
C TYR A 43 -15.76 -4.49 -54.29
N PRO A 44 -15.46 -4.63 -55.59
CA PRO A 44 -15.97 -5.71 -56.42
C PRO A 44 -15.48 -7.06 -55.88
N ILE A 45 -16.39 -8.02 -55.69
CA ILE A 45 -16.08 -9.32 -55.12
C ILE A 45 -16.90 -10.43 -55.78
N HIS A 46 -16.51 -11.67 -55.49
CA HIS A 46 -17.17 -12.89 -55.91
C HIS A 46 -17.86 -13.55 -54.70
N LYS A 47 -19.20 -13.62 -54.70
CA LYS A 47 -20.02 -14.11 -53.58
C LYS A 47 -19.62 -15.52 -53.15
N CYS A 48 -19.36 -16.39 -54.12
CA CYS A 48 -18.99 -17.79 -53.87
C CYS A 48 -17.67 -17.91 -53.10
N ILE A 49 -16.67 -17.09 -53.43
CA ILE A 49 -15.35 -17.09 -52.78
C ILE A 49 -15.51 -16.60 -51.34
N LEU A 50 -16.18 -15.47 -51.14
CA LEU A 50 -16.29 -14.90 -49.79
C LEU A 50 -17.21 -15.74 -48.89
N ALA A 51 -18.30 -16.31 -49.42
CA ALA A 51 -19.17 -17.23 -48.68
C ALA A 51 -18.51 -18.58 -48.36
N ALA A 52 -17.54 -19.03 -49.17
CA ALA A 52 -16.76 -20.23 -48.86
C ALA A 52 -15.83 -19.98 -47.65
N ARG A 53 -15.34 -18.74 -47.50
CA ARG A 53 -14.37 -18.37 -46.47
C ARG A 53 -14.96 -17.75 -45.21
N PHE A 54 -16.18 -17.24 -45.27
CA PHE A 54 -16.83 -16.56 -44.15
C PHE A 54 -18.29 -16.97 -44.05
N SER A 55 -18.64 -17.53 -42.89
CA SER A 55 -20.00 -18.00 -42.61
C SER A 55 -21.03 -16.87 -42.57
N TYR A 56 -20.62 -15.64 -42.22
CA TYR A 56 -21.48 -14.46 -42.29
C TYR A 56 -22.02 -14.25 -43.71
N PHE A 57 -21.11 -14.17 -44.69
CA PHE A 57 -21.48 -13.95 -46.10
C PHE A 57 -22.23 -15.14 -46.70
N LYS A 58 -21.92 -16.37 -46.25
CA LYS A 58 -22.71 -17.56 -46.58
C LYS A 58 -24.16 -17.43 -46.14
N LYS A 59 -24.40 -17.01 -44.90
CA LYS A 59 -25.76 -16.77 -44.38
C LYS A 59 -26.42 -15.59 -45.07
N LEU A 60 -25.67 -14.53 -45.35
CA LEU A 60 -26.20 -13.32 -45.96
C LEU A 60 -26.75 -13.58 -47.37
N TRP A 61 -26.01 -14.32 -48.21
CA TRP A 61 -26.38 -14.50 -49.63
C TRP A 61 -27.04 -15.82 -49.99
N PHE A 62 -26.76 -16.89 -49.23
CA PHE A 62 -27.23 -18.24 -49.58
C PHE A 62 -28.25 -18.82 -48.58
N SER A 63 -28.71 -18.02 -47.61
CA SER A 63 -29.85 -18.39 -46.75
C SER A 63 -31.17 -18.19 -47.47
N LYS A 64 -32.19 -18.98 -47.11
CA LYS A 64 -33.56 -18.87 -47.64
C LYS A 64 -34.19 -17.48 -47.41
N ASN A 65 -33.66 -16.71 -46.47
CA ASN A 65 -34.13 -15.37 -46.10
C ASN A 65 -33.16 -14.26 -46.56
N SER A 66 -32.33 -14.51 -47.58
CA SER A 66 -31.38 -13.53 -48.09
C SER A 66 -32.11 -12.28 -48.64
N PRO A 67 -31.72 -11.06 -48.23
CA PRO A 67 -32.27 -9.84 -48.81
C PRO A 67 -31.91 -9.74 -50.30
N SER A 68 -32.87 -9.32 -51.13
CA SER A 68 -32.75 -9.28 -52.59
C SER A 68 -31.90 -8.12 -53.13
N ASN A 69 -31.03 -7.52 -52.30
CA ASN A 69 -30.32 -6.28 -52.65
C ASN A 69 -28.93 -6.57 -53.25
N PRO A 70 -28.53 -5.90 -54.36
CA PRO A 70 -27.23 -6.14 -55.01
C PRO A 70 -26.05 -5.37 -54.39
N ARG A 71 -26.27 -4.64 -53.28
CA ARG A 71 -25.24 -3.87 -52.57
C ARG A 71 -25.39 -4.08 -51.08
N ASP A 72 -24.32 -4.53 -50.43
CA ASP A 72 -24.24 -4.61 -48.98
C ASP A 72 -23.32 -3.51 -48.47
N ASP A 73 -23.92 -2.54 -47.79
CA ASP A 73 -23.18 -1.48 -47.10
C ASP A 73 -22.83 -1.94 -45.70
N LEU A 74 -21.54 -2.17 -45.49
CA LEU A 74 -20.95 -2.55 -44.21
C LEU A 74 -20.34 -1.36 -43.46
N SER A 75 -20.55 -0.12 -43.95
CA SER A 75 -19.94 1.09 -43.37
C SER A 75 -20.38 1.36 -41.93
N SER A 76 -21.50 0.79 -41.47
CA SER A 76 -21.95 0.86 -40.07
C SER A 76 -21.19 -0.08 -39.13
N ASN A 77 -20.46 -1.07 -39.66
CA ASN A 77 -19.65 -1.98 -38.87
C ASN A 77 -18.19 -1.50 -38.84
N PRO A 78 -17.67 -1.03 -37.69
CA PRO A 78 -16.29 -0.55 -37.59
C PRO A 78 -15.25 -1.64 -37.90
N LEU A 79 -15.57 -2.92 -37.67
CA LEU A 79 -14.70 -4.06 -38.00
C LEU A 79 -14.66 -4.34 -39.50
N ALA A 80 -15.61 -3.82 -40.29
CA ALA A 80 -15.56 -3.96 -41.74
C ALA A 80 -14.40 -3.17 -42.36
N LEU A 81 -13.86 -2.16 -41.67
CA LEU A 81 -12.74 -1.35 -42.17
C LEU A 81 -11.45 -2.15 -42.39
N VAL A 82 -11.28 -3.28 -41.70
CA VAL A 82 -10.13 -4.18 -41.92
C VAL A 82 -10.42 -5.30 -42.91
N LEU A 83 -11.68 -5.45 -43.34
CA LEU A 83 -12.07 -6.47 -44.30
C LEU A 83 -11.33 -6.36 -45.65
N PRO A 84 -10.99 -5.17 -46.20
CA PRO A 84 -10.17 -5.08 -47.41
C PRO A 84 -8.81 -5.79 -47.31
N LEU A 85 -8.18 -5.76 -46.13
CA LEU A 85 -6.92 -6.48 -45.86
C LEU A 85 -7.16 -7.99 -45.84
N LEU A 86 -8.30 -8.43 -45.31
CA LEU A 86 -8.70 -9.84 -45.32
C LEU A 86 -9.11 -10.32 -46.72
N LEU A 87 -9.71 -9.45 -47.55
CA LEU A 87 -10.05 -9.78 -48.93
C LEU A 87 -8.80 -10.10 -49.74
N GLU A 88 -7.72 -9.32 -49.61
CA GLU A 88 -6.44 -9.65 -50.26
C GLU A 88 -5.96 -11.07 -49.86
N ALA A 89 -6.05 -11.41 -48.57
CA ALA A 89 -5.67 -12.73 -48.05
C ALA A 89 -6.56 -13.86 -48.60
N VAL A 90 -7.87 -13.62 -48.72
CA VAL A 90 -8.86 -14.59 -49.20
C VAL A 90 -8.59 -15.04 -50.63
N TYR A 91 -8.18 -14.11 -51.48
CA TYR A 91 -7.95 -14.38 -52.91
C TYR A 91 -6.52 -14.82 -53.19
N THR A 92 -5.52 -14.22 -52.52
CA THR A 92 -4.11 -14.42 -52.86
C THR A 92 -3.37 -15.34 -51.90
N GLY A 93 -3.96 -15.66 -50.74
CA GLY A 93 -3.29 -16.36 -49.65
C GLY A 93 -2.25 -15.50 -48.92
N SER A 94 -2.13 -14.23 -49.26
CA SER A 94 -1.20 -13.27 -48.65
C SER A 94 -1.89 -11.93 -48.44
N ALA A 95 -1.56 -11.23 -47.36
CA ALA A 95 -2.04 -9.86 -47.17
C ALA A 95 -0.98 -9.03 -46.48
N ARG A 96 -0.99 -7.73 -46.76
CA ARG A 96 -0.11 -6.76 -46.11
C ARG A 96 -0.62 -6.37 -44.73
N ILE A 97 -0.69 -7.35 -43.84
CA ILE A 97 -1.12 -7.16 -42.46
C ILE A 97 0.07 -6.74 -41.62
N THR A 98 -0.05 -5.62 -40.90
CA THR A 98 0.96 -5.10 -39.96
C THR A 98 0.65 -5.55 -38.52
N ALA A 99 1.60 -5.32 -37.61
CA ALA A 99 1.42 -5.56 -36.17
C ALA A 99 0.22 -4.79 -35.57
N GLU A 100 -0.10 -3.63 -36.12
CA GLU A 100 -1.21 -2.77 -35.66
C GLU A 100 -2.56 -3.25 -36.17
N THR A 101 -2.61 -3.71 -37.43
CA THR A 101 -3.86 -4.17 -38.06
C THR A 101 -4.20 -5.61 -37.73
N LEU A 102 -3.21 -6.45 -37.39
CA LEU A 102 -3.41 -7.88 -37.15
C LEU A 102 -4.45 -8.18 -36.05
N PRO A 103 -4.41 -7.56 -34.86
CA PRO A 103 -5.43 -7.81 -33.83
C PRO A 103 -6.84 -7.51 -34.31
N HIS A 104 -7.03 -6.41 -35.04
CA HIS A 104 -8.31 -6.04 -35.64
C HIS A 104 -8.77 -7.05 -36.69
N CYS A 105 -7.85 -7.55 -37.53
CA CYS A 105 -8.13 -8.63 -38.48
C CYS A 105 -8.59 -9.91 -37.77
N MET A 106 -8.00 -10.27 -36.62
CA MET A 106 -8.39 -11.45 -35.86
C MET A 106 -9.80 -11.32 -35.29
N VAL A 107 -10.17 -10.15 -34.76
CA VAL A 107 -11.55 -9.86 -34.29
C VAL A 107 -12.53 -9.94 -35.46
N ALA A 108 -12.21 -9.30 -36.58
CA ALA A 108 -13.05 -9.35 -37.77
C ALA A 108 -13.24 -10.78 -38.29
N CYS A 109 -12.18 -11.60 -38.30
CA CYS A 109 -12.29 -13.02 -38.65
C CYS A 109 -13.23 -13.79 -37.72
N ALA A 110 -13.16 -13.56 -36.40
CA ALA A 110 -14.09 -14.18 -35.46
C ALA A 110 -15.54 -13.72 -35.70
N GLU A 111 -15.75 -12.41 -35.87
CA GLU A 111 -17.07 -11.80 -36.06
C GLU A 111 -17.75 -12.25 -37.37
N PHE A 112 -17.01 -12.21 -38.48
CA PHE A 112 -17.52 -12.64 -39.78
C PHE A 112 -17.51 -14.18 -39.94
N GLY A 113 -17.01 -14.91 -38.95
CA GLY A 113 -16.90 -16.36 -38.92
C GLY A 113 -16.07 -16.91 -40.08
N ALA A 114 -14.83 -16.43 -40.17
CA ALA A 114 -13.81 -16.90 -41.10
C ALA A 114 -13.56 -18.41 -40.93
N ASP A 115 -13.12 -19.06 -42.00
CA ASP A 115 -12.69 -20.45 -41.96
C ASP A 115 -11.41 -20.63 -41.14
N GLN A 116 -11.13 -21.89 -40.80
CA GLN A 116 -9.96 -22.23 -39.98
C GLN A 116 -8.65 -21.89 -40.69
N ALA A 117 -8.59 -22.04 -42.02
CA ALA A 117 -7.38 -21.79 -42.80
C ALA A 117 -6.94 -20.31 -42.74
N ILE A 118 -7.88 -19.36 -42.82
CA ILE A 118 -7.59 -17.94 -42.65
C ILE A 118 -7.15 -17.64 -41.22
N SER A 119 -7.84 -18.22 -40.23
CA SER A 119 -7.51 -18.04 -38.82
C SER A 119 -6.09 -18.55 -38.52
N ASP A 120 -5.72 -19.73 -39.01
CA ASP A 120 -4.40 -20.32 -38.84
C ASP A 120 -3.31 -19.48 -39.55
N ALA A 121 -3.60 -18.96 -40.75
CA ALA A 121 -2.68 -18.09 -41.46
C ALA A 121 -2.41 -16.78 -40.71
N LEU A 122 -3.42 -16.19 -40.07
CA LEU A 122 -3.26 -14.99 -39.24
C LEU A 122 -2.44 -15.28 -37.97
N LEU A 123 -2.68 -16.44 -37.33
CA LEU A 123 -1.89 -16.87 -36.17
C LEU A 123 -0.42 -17.03 -36.54
N GLU A 124 -0.14 -17.73 -37.64
CA GLU A 124 1.23 -17.96 -38.10
C GLU A 124 1.94 -16.66 -38.51
N HIS A 125 1.23 -15.74 -39.16
CA HIS A 125 1.75 -14.42 -39.46
C HIS A 125 2.05 -13.63 -38.17
N GLY A 126 1.16 -13.72 -37.19
CA GLY A 126 1.36 -13.15 -35.85
C GLY A 126 2.61 -13.69 -35.16
N ARG A 127 2.83 -15.01 -35.19
CA ARG A 127 4.04 -15.63 -34.63
C ARG A 127 5.31 -15.09 -35.27
N LYS A 128 5.34 -14.94 -36.59
CA LYS A 128 6.47 -14.36 -37.33
C LYS A 128 6.71 -12.89 -36.98
N MET A 129 5.66 -12.18 -36.57
CA MET A 129 5.73 -10.78 -36.16
C MET A 129 6.09 -10.58 -34.68
N LEU A 130 6.01 -11.62 -33.83
CA LEU A 130 6.35 -11.52 -32.41
C LEU A 130 7.85 -11.26 -32.23
N SER A 131 8.19 -10.07 -31.75
CA SER A 131 9.56 -9.63 -31.49
C SER A 131 9.59 -8.67 -30.30
N ASP A 132 10.78 -8.38 -29.78
CA ASP A 132 10.98 -7.38 -28.71
C ASP A 132 10.40 -5.98 -29.05
N ARG A 133 10.20 -5.68 -30.34
CA ARG A 133 9.67 -4.39 -30.80
C ARG A 133 8.16 -4.35 -30.81
N THR A 134 7.52 -5.48 -31.07
CA THR A 134 6.07 -5.58 -31.35
C THR A 134 5.30 -6.23 -30.20
N VAL A 135 5.94 -7.02 -29.35
CA VAL A 135 5.26 -7.85 -28.33
C VAL A 135 4.35 -7.05 -27.38
N LEU A 136 4.77 -5.86 -26.94
CA LEU A 136 3.94 -5.02 -26.06
C LEU A 136 2.73 -4.44 -26.78
N GLN A 137 2.87 -4.11 -28.07
CA GLN A 137 1.77 -3.63 -28.90
C GLN A 137 0.72 -4.74 -29.08
N PHE A 138 1.18 -5.97 -29.31
CA PHE A 138 0.32 -7.15 -29.40
C PHE A 138 -0.45 -7.38 -28.10
N LEU A 139 0.24 -7.43 -26.96
CA LEU A 139 -0.40 -7.64 -25.65
C LEU A 139 -1.45 -6.55 -25.35
N LYS A 140 -1.11 -5.29 -25.61
CA LYS A 140 -2.04 -4.16 -25.43
C LYS A 140 -3.27 -4.30 -26.32
N ALA A 141 -3.07 -4.60 -27.60
CA ALA A 141 -4.17 -4.74 -28.54
C ALA A 141 -5.06 -5.96 -28.20
N PHE A 142 -4.47 -7.09 -27.80
CA PHE A 142 -5.23 -8.27 -27.37
C PHE A 142 -6.08 -8.00 -26.12
N GLN A 143 -5.56 -7.22 -25.17
CA GLN A 143 -6.31 -6.83 -23.99
C GLN A 143 -7.45 -5.86 -24.32
N VAL A 144 -7.18 -4.82 -25.10
CA VAL A 144 -8.19 -3.81 -25.50
C VAL A 144 -9.31 -4.42 -26.32
N LEU A 145 -8.97 -5.34 -27.23
CA LEU A 145 -9.93 -6.00 -28.11
C LEU A 145 -10.50 -7.29 -27.52
N ASN A 146 -10.09 -7.68 -26.32
CA ASN A 146 -10.50 -8.92 -25.64
C ASN A 146 -10.38 -10.18 -26.52
N ILE A 147 -9.29 -10.28 -27.27
CA ILE A 147 -9.04 -11.42 -28.18
C ILE A 147 -8.57 -12.60 -27.34
N GLN A 148 -9.13 -13.78 -27.54
CA GLN A 148 -8.66 -15.02 -26.90
C GLN A 148 -7.95 -15.88 -27.96
N THR A 149 -6.63 -15.97 -27.87
CA THR A 149 -5.80 -16.67 -28.86
C THR A 149 -4.57 -17.33 -28.20
N PRO A 150 -4.12 -18.51 -28.68
CA PRO A 150 -2.85 -19.10 -28.26
C PRO A 150 -1.66 -18.13 -28.39
N LEU A 151 -1.74 -17.19 -29.32
CA LEU A 151 -0.71 -16.18 -29.56
C LEU A 151 -0.48 -15.25 -28.36
N ILE A 152 -1.46 -15.09 -27.46
CA ILE A 152 -1.30 -14.31 -26.22
C ILE A 152 -0.26 -14.96 -25.31
N GLU A 153 -0.34 -16.27 -25.10
CA GLU A 153 0.59 -16.97 -24.22
C GLU A 153 2.00 -16.98 -24.80
N GLU A 154 2.12 -17.13 -26.12
CA GLU A 154 3.40 -16.96 -26.82
C GLU A 154 3.95 -15.52 -26.64
N ALA A 155 3.11 -14.50 -26.80
CA ALA A 155 3.49 -13.10 -26.60
C ALA A 155 3.91 -12.81 -25.16
N LYS A 156 3.18 -13.33 -24.15
CA LYS A 156 3.55 -13.20 -22.74
C LYS A 156 4.90 -13.85 -22.45
N ASN A 157 5.17 -15.02 -23.00
CA ASN A 157 6.44 -15.70 -22.81
C ASN A 157 7.61 -14.92 -23.46
N VAL A 158 7.41 -14.35 -24.65
CA VAL A 158 8.41 -13.47 -25.28
C VAL A 158 8.61 -12.18 -24.48
N ALA A 159 7.53 -11.62 -23.93
CA ALA A 159 7.58 -10.42 -23.11
C ALA A 159 8.33 -10.66 -21.79
N ALA A 160 8.02 -11.75 -21.08
CA ALA A 160 8.66 -12.13 -19.82
C ALA A 160 10.17 -12.38 -19.99
N LYS A 161 10.58 -13.07 -21.05
CA LYS A 161 12.00 -13.31 -21.38
C LYS A 161 12.80 -12.03 -21.62
N ASN A 162 12.14 -10.97 -22.08
CA ASN A 162 12.78 -9.70 -22.42
C ASN A 162 12.34 -8.54 -21.52
N LEU A 163 11.73 -8.84 -20.36
CA LEU A 163 11.04 -7.86 -19.53
C LEU A 163 11.96 -6.73 -19.06
N GLU A 164 13.24 -7.06 -18.81
CA GLU A 164 14.29 -6.08 -18.46
C GLU A 164 14.45 -4.97 -19.50
N LYS A 165 14.32 -5.29 -20.79
CA LYS A 165 14.42 -4.33 -21.90
C LYS A 165 13.21 -3.41 -21.98
N PHE A 166 12.08 -3.81 -21.37
CA PHE A 166 10.81 -3.08 -21.43
C PHE A 166 10.56 -2.19 -20.23
N LEU A 167 11.38 -2.29 -19.18
CA LEU A 167 11.28 -1.50 -17.95
C LEU A 167 11.14 0.01 -18.17
N HIS A 168 11.80 0.51 -19.22
CA HIS A 168 11.84 1.92 -19.55
C HIS A 168 10.78 2.34 -20.58
N LYS A 169 10.03 1.38 -21.12
CA LYS A 169 9.02 1.64 -22.15
C LYS A 169 7.68 1.94 -21.49
N HIS A 170 7.08 3.06 -21.87
CA HIS A 170 5.73 3.43 -21.48
C HIS A 170 4.69 2.35 -21.83
N ASP A 171 4.89 1.65 -22.95
CA ASP A 171 3.96 0.62 -23.43
C ASP A 171 3.80 -0.58 -22.48
N LEU A 172 4.83 -0.92 -21.70
CA LEU A 172 4.74 -1.99 -20.70
C LEU A 172 3.73 -1.63 -19.62
N TRP A 173 3.80 -0.39 -19.15
CA TRP A 173 2.96 0.12 -18.08
C TRP A 173 1.53 0.40 -18.54
N ALA A 174 1.34 0.67 -19.83
CA ALA A 174 0.03 0.81 -20.45
C ALA A 174 -0.78 -0.50 -20.50
N LEU A 175 -0.19 -1.67 -20.21
CA LEU A 175 -0.90 -2.94 -20.07
C LEU A 175 -1.75 -3.03 -18.79
N GLY A 176 -1.50 -2.13 -17.83
CA GLY A 176 -2.13 -2.20 -16.52
C GLY A 176 -1.48 -3.24 -15.60
N VAL A 177 -1.84 -3.17 -14.33
CA VAL A 177 -1.06 -3.82 -13.26
C VAL A 177 -1.19 -5.34 -13.30
N ASP A 178 -2.39 -5.87 -13.52
CA ASP A 178 -2.61 -7.33 -13.55
C ASP A 178 -1.81 -8.01 -14.67
N ALA A 179 -1.71 -7.37 -15.84
CA ALA A 179 -0.93 -7.88 -16.95
C ALA A 179 0.57 -7.86 -16.64
N VAL A 180 1.07 -6.81 -15.98
CA VAL A 180 2.49 -6.75 -15.57
C VAL A 180 2.80 -7.76 -14.47
N LEU A 181 1.87 -8.00 -13.54
CA LEU A 181 2.00 -9.06 -12.52
C LEU A 181 2.04 -10.45 -13.15
N ASP A 182 1.17 -10.75 -14.12
CA ASP A 182 1.21 -12.02 -14.87
C ASP A 182 2.52 -12.20 -15.66
N LEU A 183 3.14 -11.11 -16.15
CA LEU A 183 4.47 -11.19 -16.77
C LEU A 183 5.58 -11.46 -15.74
N LEU A 184 5.43 -10.95 -14.52
CA LEU A 184 6.40 -11.13 -13.44
C LEU A 184 6.41 -12.54 -12.87
N THR A 185 5.23 -13.15 -12.69
CA THR A 185 5.11 -14.54 -12.20
C THR A 185 5.73 -15.56 -13.16
N ARG A 186 5.94 -15.17 -14.42
CA ARG A 186 6.59 -15.98 -15.47
C ARG A 186 8.10 -15.81 -15.52
N MET A 187 8.68 -14.96 -14.68
CA MET A 187 10.12 -14.83 -14.56
C MET A 187 10.66 -15.81 -13.51
N ASP A 188 11.67 -16.60 -13.88
CA ASP A 188 12.36 -17.48 -12.92
C ASP A 188 13.08 -16.68 -11.82
N ASN A 189 13.52 -15.45 -12.12
CA ASN A 189 14.19 -14.58 -11.14
C ASN A 189 14.07 -13.09 -11.53
N PRO A 190 13.00 -12.38 -11.10
CA PRO A 190 12.80 -10.98 -11.47
C PRO A 190 13.90 -10.09 -10.85
N PRO A 191 14.60 -9.25 -11.62
CA PRO A 191 15.68 -8.44 -11.07
C PRO A 191 15.15 -7.42 -10.06
N LEU A 192 15.89 -7.21 -8.97
CA LEU A 192 15.58 -6.28 -7.88
C LEU A 192 15.31 -4.83 -8.35
N THR A 193 15.95 -4.43 -9.46
CA THR A 193 15.73 -3.14 -10.12
C THR A 193 14.37 -3.03 -10.81
N PHE A 194 13.73 -4.17 -11.11
CA PHE A 194 12.38 -4.25 -11.69
C PHE A 194 11.31 -4.00 -10.65
N ALA A 195 11.35 -4.72 -9.53
CA ALA A 195 10.36 -4.57 -8.45
C ALA A 195 10.34 -3.15 -7.86
N SER A 196 11.51 -2.50 -7.76
CA SER A 196 11.59 -1.10 -7.32
C SER A 196 10.98 -0.11 -8.32
N LYS A 197 11.14 -0.33 -9.63
CA LYS A 197 10.50 0.49 -10.68
C LYS A 197 9.00 0.23 -10.81
N LEU A 198 8.58 -1.03 -10.68
CA LEU A 198 7.17 -1.43 -10.59
C LEU A 198 6.48 -0.70 -9.44
N TRP A 199 7.14 -0.67 -8.28
CA TRP A 199 6.65 0.02 -7.09
C TRP A 199 6.54 1.53 -7.29
N ALA A 200 7.58 2.17 -7.84
CA ALA A 200 7.55 3.60 -8.18
C ALA A 200 6.43 3.92 -9.18
N HIS A 201 6.19 3.04 -10.17
CA HIS A 201 5.16 3.27 -11.18
C HIS A 201 3.73 3.03 -10.66
N ALA A 202 3.53 2.00 -9.84
CA ALA A 202 2.27 1.75 -9.15
C ALA A 202 1.89 2.93 -8.23
N LEU A 203 2.87 3.54 -7.57
CA LEU A 203 2.67 4.77 -6.79
C LEU A 203 2.33 5.98 -7.66
N THR A 204 2.87 6.10 -8.87
CA THR A 204 2.52 7.22 -9.78
C THR A 204 1.16 7.08 -10.45
N LEU A 205 0.75 5.84 -10.75
CA LEU A 205 -0.60 5.56 -11.29
C LEU A 205 -1.65 5.69 -10.19
N SER A 206 -1.25 5.46 -8.94
CA SER A 206 -2.08 5.72 -7.78
C SER A 206 -2.05 7.21 -7.45
N GLY A 207 -2.81 8.03 -8.16
CA GLY A 207 -2.97 9.44 -7.77
C GLY A 207 -3.32 9.58 -6.28
N PRO A 208 -3.16 10.77 -5.67
CA PRO A 208 -3.41 11.00 -4.24
C PRO A 208 -4.81 10.54 -3.77
N ASP A 209 -5.77 10.40 -4.69
CA ASP A 209 -7.15 9.99 -4.44
C ASP A 209 -7.43 8.49 -4.64
N SER A 210 -6.53 7.68 -5.21
CA SER A 210 -6.75 6.24 -5.46
C SER A 210 -6.08 5.34 -4.41
N GLN A 211 -6.26 5.69 -3.14
CA GLN A 211 -5.56 5.13 -1.97
C GLN A 211 -5.73 3.61 -1.76
N TYR A 212 -6.70 2.99 -2.44
CA TYR A 212 -7.01 1.57 -2.33
C TYR A 212 -6.32 0.69 -3.40
N MET A 213 -6.02 1.24 -4.57
CA MET A 213 -5.51 0.43 -5.69
C MET A 213 -4.05 -0.02 -5.45
N GLY A 214 -3.19 0.88 -4.98
CA GLY A 214 -1.79 0.55 -4.68
C GLY A 214 -1.61 -0.44 -3.53
N ALA A 215 -2.49 -0.42 -2.53
CA ALA A 215 -2.47 -1.36 -1.40
C ALA A 215 -2.94 -2.76 -1.82
N ASP A 216 -4.02 -2.86 -2.61
CA ASP A 216 -4.50 -4.14 -3.14
C ASP A 216 -3.48 -4.80 -4.07
N ILE A 217 -2.79 -4.01 -4.89
CA ILE A 217 -1.71 -4.49 -5.76
C ILE A 217 -0.55 -5.04 -4.91
N LEU A 218 -0.19 -4.34 -3.83
CA LEU A 218 0.84 -4.78 -2.90
C LEU A 218 0.41 -6.01 -2.10
N GLU A 219 -0.83 -6.11 -1.65
CA GLU A 219 -1.38 -7.29 -0.97
C GLU A 219 -1.42 -8.50 -1.90
N ARG A 220 -1.82 -8.31 -3.17
CA ARG A 220 -1.81 -9.38 -4.18
C ARG A 220 -0.39 -9.80 -4.58
N TRP A 221 0.51 -8.84 -4.77
CA TRP A 221 1.92 -9.12 -5.02
C TRP A 221 2.51 -9.85 -3.81
N ALA A 222 2.33 -9.32 -2.59
CA ALA A 222 2.83 -9.92 -1.35
C ALA A 222 2.26 -11.34 -1.08
N ALA A 223 1.00 -11.59 -1.45
CA ALA A 223 0.40 -12.92 -1.40
C ALA A 223 1.02 -13.90 -2.43
N GLN A 224 1.46 -13.40 -3.60
CA GLN A 224 2.17 -14.18 -4.62
C GLN A 224 3.68 -14.31 -4.34
N ILE A 225 4.25 -13.46 -3.49
CA ILE A 225 5.67 -13.45 -3.07
C ILE A 225 6.01 -14.53 -2.03
N LYS A 226 5.02 -15.29 -1.51
CA LYS A 226 5.25 -16.34 -0.50
C LYS A 226 6.40 -17.32 -0.82
N ASP A 227 6.77 -17.43 -2.11
CA ASP A 227 7.84 -18.30 -2.61
C ASP A 227 9.14 -17.56 -3.02
N ILE A 228 9.26 -16.24 -2.83
CA ILE A 228 10.45 -15.46 -3.19
C ILE A 228 11.43 -15.39 -2.00
N ASP A 229 12.72 -15.52 -2.29
CA ASP A 229 13.80 -15.42 -1.30
C ASP A 229 13.70 -14.13 -0.46
N PRO A 230 13.57 -14.23 0.88
CA PRO A 230 13.57 -13.11 1.82
C PRO A 230 14.68 -12.08 1.60
N ARG A 231 15.85 -12.50 1.13
CA ARG A 231 17.01 -11.63 0.84
C ARG A 231 16.72 -10.63 -0.30
N VAL A 232 15.86 -11.01 -1.24
CA VAL A 232 15.43 -10.17 -2.36
C VAL A 232 14.50 -9.06 -1.84
N VAL A 233 13.52 -9.42 -1.00
CA VAL A 233 12.61 -8.47 -0.34
C VAL A 233 13.39 -7.44 0.49
N LEU A 234 14.43 -7.89 1.19
CA LEU A 234 15.28 -7.03 2.03
C LEU A 234 16.17 -6.07 1.24
N THR A 235 16.71 -6.52 0.11
CA THR A 235 17.51 -5.68 -0.77
C THR A 235 16.65 -4.61 -1.44
N LEU A 236 15.39 -4.93 -1.73
CA LEU A 236 14.36 -3.99 -2.19
C LEU A 236 14.06 -2.91 -1.16
N LEU A 237 13.75 -3.30 0.09
CA LEU A 237 13.47 -2.34 1.17
C LEU A 237 14.65 -1.39 1.42
N ASN A 238 15.88 -1.91 1.44
CA ASN A 238 17.09 -1.09 1.63
C ASN A 238 17.34 -0.09 0.49
N ARG A 239 17.05 -0.45 -0.77
CA ARG A 239 17.23 0.46 -1.92
C ARG A 239 16.08 1.46 -2.05
N ILE A 240 14.85 1.08 -1.70
CA ILE A 240 13.71 1.99 -1.65
C ILE A 240 13.97 3.10 -0.62
N ASN A 241 14.52 2.75 0.55
CA ASN A 241 14.89 3.69 1.60
C ASN A 241 16.01 4.69 1.18
N ALA A 242 16.79 4.35 0.15
CA ALA A 242 17.87 5.19 -0.37
C ALA A 242 17.44 6.17 -1.49
N VAL A 243 16.25 5.99 -2.08
CA VAL A 243 15.85 6.69 -3.33
C VAL A 243 14.64 7.61 -3.15
N THR A 244 13.85 7.51 -2.07
CA THR A 244 12.64 8.35 -1.88
C THR A 244 12.47 8.84 -0.44
N SER A 245 11.84 10.02 -0.28
CA SER A 245 11.29 10.45 1.02
C SER A 245 10.19 9.47 1.44
N PRO A 246 10.23 8.87 2.64
CA PRO A 246 9.39 7.71 2.96
C PRO A 246 7.93 8.13 3.20
N GLY A 247 7.10 8.05 2.17
CA GLY A 247 5.65 8.26 2.30
C GLY A 247 4.95 7.14 3.10
N PRO A 248 3.69 7.35 3.54
CA PRO A 248 2.93 6.40 4.36
C PRO A 248 2.78 4.98 3.76
N TYR A 249 2.96 4.83 2.45
CA TYR A 249 2.87 3.54 1.74
C TYR A 249 4.09 2.62 1.97
N LEU A 250 5.27 3.20 2.20
CA LEU A 250 6.51 2.46 2.55
C LEU A 250 6.37 1.73 3.90
N ILE A 251 5.45 2.23 4.72
CA ILE A 251 5.24 1.85 6.12
C ILE A 251 4.25 0.70 6.20
N ARG A 252 3.17 0.75 5.40
CA ARG A 252 2.27 -0.39 5.22
C ARG A 252 2.98 -1.54 4.52
N ALA A 253 3.76 -1.26 3.48
CA ALA A 253 4.60 -2.27 2.82
C ALA A 253 5.65 -2.85 3.78
N GLY A 254 6.32 -2.01 4.57
CA GLY A 254 7.26 -2.44 5.61
C GLY A 254 6.61 -3.33 6.67
N SER A 255 5.44 -2.94 7.18
CA SER A 255 4.66 -3.74 8.13
C SER A 255 4.26 -5.09 7.55
N MET A 256 3.72 -5.11 6.32
CA MET A 256 3.32 -6.35 5.66
C MET A 256 4.50 -7.26 5.36
N CYS A 257 5.64 -6.70 4.94
CA CYS A 257 6.87 -7.48 4.77
C CYS A 257 7.38 -8.02 6.10
N ILE A 258 7.28 -7.27 7.20
CA ILE A 258 7.60 -7.77 8.54
C ILE A 258 6.67 -8.93 8.91
N ASP A 259 5.36 -8.78 8.73
CA ASP A 259 4.38 -9.83 9.06
C ASP A 259 4.54 -11.09 8.22
N LEU A 260 4.91 -10.95 6.94
CA LEU A 260 5.17 -12.07 6.03
C LEU A 260 6.51 -12.75 6.29
N LEU A 261 7.55 -12.01 6.66
CA LEU A 261 8.89 -12.53 6.87
C LEU A 261 9.11 -13.03 8.30
N LEU A 262 8.30 -12.61 9.27
CA LEU A 262 8.42 -12.98 10.69
C LEU A 262 8.43 -14.50 10.92
N PRO A 263 7.53 -15.30 10.29
CA PRO A 263 7.49 -16.74 10.50
C PRO A 263 8.74 -17.46 9.98
N ASP A 264 9.25 -17.07 8.82
CA ASP A 264 10.45 -17.67 8.22
C ASP A 264 11.73 -17.23 8.95
N LEU A 265 11.79 -15.97 9.41
CA LEU A 265 12.86 -15.50 10.27
C LEU A 265 12.91 -16.26 11.60
N ARG A 266 11.74 -16.51 12.19
CA ARG A 266 11.61 -17.33 13.39
C ARG A 266 12.08 -18.76 13.16
N ARG A 267 11.68 -19.36 12.04
CA ARG A 267 12.13 -20.71 11.63
C ARG A 267 13.65 -20.79 11.48
N LEU A 268 14.27 -19.82 10.82
CA LEU A 268 15.72 -19.77 10.63
C LEU A 268 16.51 -19.57 11.94
N ILE A 269 15.91 -18.86 12.90
CA ILE A 269 16.47 -18.69 14.26
C ILE A 269 16.33 -20.00 15.05
N ASP A 270 15.15 -20.63 15.02
CA ASP A 270 14.85 -21.87 15.74
C ASP A 270 15.64 -23.07 15.19
N GLU A 271 15.93 -23.09 13.89
CA GLU A 271 16.76 -24.12 13.23
C GLU A 271 18.26 -23.99 13.54
N GLY A 272 18.69 -22.97 14.29
CA GLY A 272 20.09 -22.76 14.62
C GLY A 272 20.97 -22.45 13.41
N ALA A 273 20.37 -22.09 12.27
CA ALA A 273 21.06 -21.80 11.02
C ALA A 273 21.87 -20.48 11.07
N MET A 274 21.86 -19.77 12.20
CA MET A 274 22.58 -18.52 12.43
C MET A 274 23.68 -18.73 13.50
N PRO A 275 24.97 -18.68 13.14
CA PRO A 275 26.07 -18.96 14.08
C PRO A 275 26.20 -17.88 15.16
N GLY A 276 26.08 -18.30 16.42
CA GLY A 276 25.89 -17.45 17.62
C GLY A 276 27.08 -16.61 18.12
N LYS A 277 27.87 -15.96 17.25
CA LYS A 277 28.95 -15.03 17.67
C LYS A 277 29.16 -13.79 16.79
N THR A 278 28.14 -13.29 16.11
CA THR A 278 28.21 -11.96 15.46
C THR A 278 27.12 -11.04 15.98
N PRO A 279 27.38 -9.72 16.04
CA PRO A 279 26.42 -8.76 16.57
C PRO A 279 25.14 -8.82 15.73
N VAL A 280 24.01 -8.70 16.42
CA VAL A 280 22.62 -8.57 15.91
C VAL A 280 22.58 -8.28 14.39
N PRO A 281 22.01 -9.17 13.55
CA PRO A 281 22.26 -9.17 12.10
C PRO A 281 22.01 -7.82 11.41
N PRO A 282 22.72 -7.51 10.30
CA PRO A 282 22.45 -6.36 9.43
C PRO A 282 20.98 -6.23 9.01
N LEU A 283 20.26 -7.35 9.02
CA LEU A 283 18.82 -7.46 8.80
C LEU A 283 17.98 -6.74 9.87
N ILE A 284 18.26 -6.98 11.15
CA ILE A 284 17.54 -6.33 12.25
C ILE A 284 17.92 -4.84 12.28
N GLN A 285 19.18 -4.49 12.01
CA GLN A 285 19.60 -3.09 11.86
C GLN A 285 18.95 -2.39 10.66
N ALA A 286 18.80 -3.06 9.52
CA ALA A 286 18.16 -2.50 8.33
C ALA A 286 16.65 -2.31 8.52
N LEU A 287 15.97 -3.31 9.11
CA LEU A 287 14.56 -3.20 9.48
C LEU A 287 14.34 -2.13 10.54
N ALA A 288 15.21 -2.05 11.55
CA ALA A 288 15.20 -1.00 12.56
C ALA A 288 15.42 0.39 11.95
N GLY A 289 16.43 0.55 11.10
CA GLY A 289 16.75 1.81 10.44
C GLY A 289 15.64 2.28 9.49
N THR A 290 15.00 1.35 8.78
CA THR A 290 13.85 1.64 7.89
C THR A 290 12.62 2.03 8.70
N THR A 291 12.29 1.26 9.74
CA THR A 291 11.18 1.56 10.66
C THR A 291 11.39 2.91 11.34
N PHE A 292 12.60 3.19 11.81
CA PHE A 292 12.97 4.46 12.44
C PHE A 292 12.86 5.66 11.48
N SER A 293 13.37 5.53 10.25
CA SER A 293 13.29 6.60 9.23
C SER A 293 11.84 6.90 8.85
N CYS A 294 11.00 5.86 8.77
CA CYS A 294 9.57 5.97 8.53
C CYS A 294 8.83 6.65 9.70
N VAL A 295 9.11 6.25 10.94
CA VAL A 295 8.55 6.86 12.16
C VAL A 295 8.90 8.34 12.25
N LYS A 296 10.18 8.70 12.05
CA LYS A 296 10.64 10.09 12.08
C LYS A 296 9.92 10.98 11.06
N TYR A 297 9.76 10.49 9.83
CA TYR A 297 9.08 11.24 8.77
C TYR A 297 7.57 11.40 9.02
N ILE A 298 6.88 10.35 9.49
CA ILE A 298 5.46 10.47 9.86
C ILE A 298 5.29 11.47 11.00
N SER A 299 6.11 11.37 12.05
CA SER A 299 6.06 12.31 13.18
C SER A 299 6.18 13.74 12.68
N GLN A 300 7.15 14.00 11.79
CA GLN A 300 7.36 15.33 11.22
C GLN A 300 6.17 15.79 10.35
N GLN A 301 5.65 14.95 9.44
CA GLN A 301 4.50 15.30 8.61
C GLN A 301 3.21 15.50 9.43
N ALA A 302 3.00 14.70 10.48
CA ALA A 302 1.85 14.84 11.37
C ALA A 302 1.95 16.13 12.22
N LEU A 303 3.16 16.49 12.65
CA LEU A 303 3.46 17.78 13.28
C LEU A 303 3.18 18.95 12.34
N ASP A 304 3.70 18.89 11.10
CA ASP A 304 3.59 19.96 10.12
C ASP A 304 2.14 20.19 9.64
N ARG A 305 1.29 19.14 9.69
CA ARG A 305 -0.12 19.20 9.25
C ARG A 305 -1.13 19.43 10.37
N GLY A 306 -0.69 19.46 11.64
CA GLY A 306 -1.59 19.61 12.79
C GLY A 306 -2.61 18.46 12.94
N ASP A 307 -2.34 17.32 12.32
CA ASP A 307 -3.34 16.27 12.05
C ASP A 307 -3.50 15.29 13.23
N ARG A 308 -4.66 14.65 13.34
CA ARG A 308 -5.00 13.71 14.44
C ARG A 308 -4.24 12.37 14.41
N PHE A 309 -3.34 12.16 13.46
CA PHE A 309 -2.53 10.94 13.30
C PHE A 309 -1.34 10.81 14.28
N LYS A 310 -1.41 11.48 15.44
CA LYS A 310 -0.36 11.53 16.48
C LYS A 310 0.00 10.17 17.09
N LEU A 311 -0.82 9.14 16.88
CA LEU A 311 -0.65 7.79 17.43
C LEU A 311 0.21 6.86 16.55
N ILE A 312 0.40 7.15 15.26
CA ILE A 312 1.10 6.23 14.34
C ILE A 312 2.59 6.04 14.72
N PRO A 313 3.35 7.10 15.06
CA PRO A 313 4.74 6.93 15.51
C PRO A 313 4.87 6.06 16.77
N ALA A 314 3.99 6.27 17.76
CA ALA A 314 3.95 5.50 18.99
C ALA A 314 3.51 4.05 18.74
N PHE A 315 2.58 3.82 17.82
CA PHE A 315 2.12 2.48 17.42
C PHE A 315 3.21 1.69 16.69
N LEU A 316 3.95 2.33 15.78
CA LEU A 316 5.09 1.71 15.09
C LEU A 316 6.26 1.44 16.04
N LEU A 317 6.50 2.34 17.00
CA LEU A 317 7.48 2.13 18.08
C LEU A 317 7.08 0.96 18.98
N ALA A 318 5.79 0.85 19.31
CA ALA A 318 5.21 -0.23 20.09
C ALA A 318 5.32 -1.57 19.37
N HIS A 319 5.04 -1.63 18.07
CA HIS A 319 5.23 -2.85 17.26
C HIS A 319 6.70 -3.23 17.11
N TYR A 320 7.59 -2.26 16.92
CA TYR A 320 9.04 -2.49 16.89
C TYR A 320 9.55 -3.09 18.21
N LEU A 321 9.15 -2.51 19.35
CA LEU A 321 9.51 -3.00 20.68
C LEU A 321 8.87 -4.34 21.02
N HIS A 322 7.62 -4.58 20.57
CA HIS A 322 6.97 -5.88 20.69
C HIS A 322 7.69 -6.96 19.86
N GLY A 323 8.09 -6.63 18.63
CA GLY A 323 8.89 -7.49 17.75
C GLY A 323 10.25 -7.86 18.37
N LEU A 324 10.94 -6.90 18.97
CA LEU A 324 12.20 -7.16 19.67
C LEU A 324 12.02 -8.07 20.90
N ARG A 325 10.89 -7.93 21.62
CA ARG A 325 10.54 -8.80 22.75
C ARG A 325 10.17 -10.21 22.32
N THR A 326 9.41 -10.38 21.24
CA THR A 326 9.02 -11.70 20.71
C THR A 326 10.21 -12.44 20.10
N LEU A 327 11.24 -11.73 19.64
CA LEU A 327 12.52 -12.29 19.21
C LEU A 327 13.44 -12.73 20.38
N GLY A 328 12.99 -12.62 21.63
CA GLY A 328 13.67 -13.22 22.79
C GLY A 328 14.97 -12.54 23.21
N SER A 329 15.29 -11.34 22.71
CA SER A 329 16.48 -10.62 23.18
C SER A 329 16.20 -9.94 24.52
N SER A 330 16.41 -10.68 25.62
CA SER A 330 16.51 -10.12 26.98
C SER A 330 17.74 -9.22 27.18
N SER A 331 18.46 -8.88 26.10
CA SER A 331 19.78 -8.27 26.10
C SER A 331 19.91 -7.12 25.11
N ILE A 332 18.89 -6.27 24.98
CA ILE A 332 19.12 -4.93 24.43
C ILE A 332 19.70 -4.09 25.57
N PRO A 333 20.97 -3.66 25.50
CA PRO A 333 21.56 -2.83 26.55
C PRO A 333 20.75 -1.53 26.66
N SER A 334 20.42 -1.08 27.87
CA SER A 334 19.69 0.17 28.11
C SER A 334 20.32 1.38 27.40
N SER A 335 21.64 1.36 27.21
CA SER A 335 22.39 2.35 26.43
C SER A 335 22.01 2.40 24.94
N MET A 336 21.73 1.25 24.32
CA MET A 336 21.34 1.16 22.91
C MET A 336 19.88 1.57 22.71
N ALA A 337 19.02 1.27 23.69
CA ALA A 337 17.69 1.83 23.76
C ALA A 337 17.77 3.37 23.84
N LEU A 338 18.56 3.92 24.76
CA LEU A 338 18.74 5.37 24.89
C LEU A 338 19.29 6.03 23.62
N GLU A 339 20.28 5.46 22.93
CA GLU A 339 20.80 6.03 21.67
C GLU A 339 19.78 6.01 20.53
N VAL A 340 18.99 4.92 20.42
CA VAL A 340 17.95 4.78 19.39
C VAL A 340 16.72 5.64 19.72
N PHE A 341 16.37 5.77 20.99
CA PHE A 341 15.23 6.56 21.44
C PHE A 341 15.56 8.03 21.58
N ALA A 342 16.80 8.45 21.85
CA ALA A 342 17.22 9.85 22.05
C ALA A 342 16.68 10.85 20.99
N PRO A 343 16.66 10.54 19.68
CA PRO A 343 16.02 11.41 18.71
C PRO A 343 14.49 11.41 18.80
N LEU A 344 13.89 10.27 19.15
CA LEU A 344 12.45 10.11 19.39
C LEU A 344 12.00 10.86 20.66
N ILE A 345 12.88 11.01 21.66
CA ILE A 345 12.65 11.81 22.87
C ILE A 345 12.24 13.24 22.51
N THR A 346 12.97 13.88 21.59
CA THR A 346 12.67 15.24 21.13
C THR A 346 11.34 15.34 20.38
N THR A 347 10.76 14.21 19.96
CA THR A 347 9.47 14.13 19.26
C THR A 347 8.31 13.76 20.18
N ILE A 348 8.55 13.41 21.45
CA ILE A 348 7.48 13.18 22.42
C ILE A 348 6.87 14.54 22.77
N THR A 349 5.86 14.92 22.00
CA THR A 349 5.04 16.09 22.27
C THR A 349 4.27 15.90 23.59
N PRO A 350 3.90 16.98 24.30
CA PRO A 350 3.08 16.91 25.51
C PRO A 350 1.89 15.93 25.37
N PRO A 351 0.98 16.04 24.38
CA PRO A 351 -0.18 15.15 24.31
C PRO A 351 0.15 13.66 24.14
N LEU A 352 1.36 13.33 23.71
CA LEU A 352 1.78 11.95 23.48
C LEU A 352 2.40 11.31 24.73
N ALA A 353 3.04 12.09 25.60
CA ALA A 353 3.73 11.56 26.78
C ALA A 353 2.82 10.72 27.70
N PRO A 354 1.58 11.15 28.04
CA PRO A 354 0.68 10.32 28.84
C PRO A 354 0.25 9.02 28.13
N GLN A 355 0.04 9.08 26.81
CA GLN A 355 -0.37 7.90 26.03
C GLN A 355 0.73 6.84 25.98
N VAL A 356 1.98 7.29 25.85
CA VAL A 356 3.16 6.41 25.94
C VAL A 356 3.22 5.81 27.34
N LEU A 357 3.10 6.60 28.40
CA LEU A 357 3.10 6.08 29.77
C LEU A 357 2.03 4.99 29.99
N MET A 358 0.79 5.21 29.53
CA MET A 358 -0.29 4.22 29.63
C MET A 358 0.05 2.91 28.91
N PHE A 359 0.62 2.99 27.71
CA PHE A 359 0.93 1.79 26.93
C PHE A 359 2.05 0.96 27.56
N TYR A 360 3.05 1.62 28.14
CA TYR A 360 4.24 0.96 28.71
C TYR A 360 4.12 0.64 30.20
N ASP A 361 2.95 0.87 30.81
CA ASP A 361 2.72 0.71 32.25
C ASP A 361 2.89 -0.73 32.77
N ASN A 362 2.92 -1.71 31.86
CA ASN A 362 3.06 -3.14 32.14
C ASN A 362 4.39 -3.74 31.63
N ILE A 363 5.36 -2.89 31.26
CA ILE A 363 6.66 -3.34 30.73
C ILE A 363 7.75 -3.11 31.77
N GLU A 364 8.21 -4.19 32.39
CA GLU A 364 9.19 -4.20 33.51
C GLU A 364 10.53 -3.53 33.18
N ASN A 365 10.89 -3.40 31.90
CA ASN A 365 12.18 -2.84 31.46
C ASN A 365 12.05 -1.42 30.85
N ALA A 366 10.95 -0.71 31.09
CA ALA A 366 10.70 0.61 30.51
C ALA A 366 10.97 1.80 31.46
N ALA A 367 11.72 1.58 32.55
CA ALA A 367 11.94 2.60 33.58
C ALA A 367 12.50 3.93 33.04
N ASP A 368 13.51 3.88 32.16
CA ASP A 368 14.11 5.09 31.57
C ASP A 368 13.10 5.86 30.70
N LEU A 369 12.26 5.15 29.94
CA LEU A 369 11.23 5.75 29.10
C LEU A 369 10.10 6.34 29.95
N HIS A 370 9.74 5.68 31.05
CA HIS A 370 8.77 6.21 32.00
C HIS A 370 9.26 7.51 32.62
N GLU A 371 10.51 7.51 33.11
CA GLU A 371 11.12 8.69 33.70
C GLU A 371 11.11 9.87 32.75
N LEU A 372 11.46 9.60 31.50
CA LEU A 372 11.49 10.61 30.46
C LEU A 372 10.10 11.17 30.14
N CYS A 373 9.07 10.32 30.03
CA CYS A 373 7.72 10.79 29.76
C CYS A 373 7.17 11.59 30.94
N CYS A 374 7.48 11.19 32.18
CA CYS A 374 7.17 11.97 33.37
C CYS A 374 7.85 13.34 33.32
N GLN A 375 9.17 13.38 33.06
CA GLN A 375 9.92 14.64 32.95
C GLN A 375 9.33 15.54 31.86
N ARG A 376 8.91 14.97 30.73
CA ARG A 376 8.28 15.74 29.65
C ARG A 376 6.93 16.33 30.05
N ILE A 377 6.14 15.59 30.83
CA ILE A 377 4.88 16.11 31.39
C ILE A 377 5.16 17.24 32.39
N ILE A 378 6.21 17.10 33.20
CA ILE A 378 6.63 18.11 34.19
C ILE A 378 7.09 19.39 33.50
N ASP A 379 8.00 19.27 32.51
CA ASP A 379 8.57 20.39 31.77
C ASP A 379 7.51 21.18 31.00
N ASP A 380 6.51 20.49 30.43
CA ASP A 380 5.45 21.08 29.63
C ASP A 380 4.09 21.08 30.35
N PHE A 381 4.07 21.15 31.69
CA PHE A 381 2.82 21.02 32.44
C PHE A 381 1.79 22.12 32.09
N GLY A 382 2.28 23.29 31.64
CA GLY A 382 1.45 24.36 31.11
C GLY A 382 0.59 23.97 29.91
N TYR A 383 0.93 22.90 29.17
CA TYR A 383 0.05 22.33 28.13
C TYR A 383 -1.23 21.73 28.72
N TYR A 384 -1.15 21.17 29.93
CA TYR A 384 -2.28 20.56 30.64
C TYR A 384 -3.02 21.58 31.52
N SER A 385 -3.00 22.86 31.14
CA SER A 385 -3.66 23.94 31.87
C SER A 385 -5.15 24.06 31.62
N SER A 386 -5.67 23.35 30.62
CA SER A 386 -7.08 23.41 30.27
C SER A 386 -7.79 22.07 30.52
N PRO A 387 -9.07 22.10 30.94
CA PRO A 387 -9.90 20.89 31.05
C PRO A 387 -9.90 20.04 29.78
N ASP A 388 -9.83 20.68 28.60
CA ASP A 388 -9.81 20.01 27.28
C ASP A 388 -8.58 19.12 27.08
N THR A 389 -7.49 19.39 27.80
CA THR A 389 -6.22 18.66 27.69
C THR A 389 -6.03 17.58 28.76
N TRP A 390 -6.78 17.64 29.86
CA TRP A 390 -6.64 16.67 30.96
C TRP A 390 -7.00 15.25 30.55
N GLY A 391 -7.90 15.09 29.57
CA GLY A 391 -8.31 13.78 29.06
C GLY A 391 -7.14 12.85 28.68
N ALA A 392 -5.98 13.41 28.32
CA ALA A 392 -4.77 12.63 28.06
C ALA A 392 -4.13 12.03 29.34
N MET A 393 -4.22 12.73 30.48
CA MET A 393 -3.62 12.32 31.76
C MET A 393 -4.56 11.51 32.66
N LEU A 394 -5.88 11.66 32.48
CA LEU A 394 -6.89 10.95 33.28
C LEU A 394 -6.70 9.43 33.37
N PRO A 395 -6.22 8.71 32.33
CA PRO A 395 -6.06 7.27 32.41
C PRO A 395 -4.69 6.81 32.93
N LEU A 396 -3.82 7.72 33.38
CA LEU A 396 -2.56 7.35 34.03
C LEU A 396 -2.85 6.63 35.35
N LYS A 397 -1.90 5.80 35.83
CA LYS A 397 -2.02 5.21 37.17
C LYS A 397 -1.92 6.30 38.26
N PRO A 398 -2.68 6.21 39.36
CA PRO A 398 -2.70 7.24 40.40
C PRO A 398 -1.32 7.53 41.00
N SER A 399 -0.51 6.50 41.26
CA SER A 399 0.85 6.65 41.79
C SER A 399 1.77 7.47 40.89
N ARG A 400 1.53 7.48 39.58
CA ARG A 400 2.28 8.30 38.62
C ARG A 400 1.82 9.75 38.66
N VAL A 401 0.51 9.96 38.78
CA VAL A 401 -0.04 11.32 38.91
C VAL A 401 0.47 11.96 40.19
N VAL A 402 0.43 11.25 41.32
CA VAL A 402 1.04 11.70 42.59
C VAL A 402 2.50 12.07 42.38
N ARG A 403 3.29 11.19 41.74
CA ARG A 403 4.70 11.44 41.47
C ARG A 403 4.94 12.69 40.61
N ILE A 404 4.18 12.89 39.54
CA ILE A 404 4.28 14.06 38.65
C ILE A 404 3.92 15.34 39.40
N VAL A 405 2.83 15.32 40.17
CA VAL A 405 2.32 16.48 40.92
C VAL A 405 3.27 16.87 42.06
N GLN A 406 3.90 15.89 42.70
CA GLN A 406 4.88 16.12 43.79
C GLN A 406 6.28 16.52 43.30
N ASP A 407 6.54 16.47 42.00
CA ASP A 407 7.87 16.77 41.49
C ASP A 407 8.24 18.24 41.70
N GLY A 408 9.41 18.49 42.31
CA GLY A 408 9.87 19.84 42.60
C GLY A 408 10.20 20.68 41.36
N GLY A 409 10.38 20.04 40.20
CA GLY A 409 10.55 20.68 38.90
C GLY A 409 9.23 21.12 38.25
N LEU A 410 8.07 20.74 38.81
CA LEU A 410 6.76 21.09 38.28
C LEU A 410 6.46 22.59 38.49
N VAL A 411 6.39 23.33 37.39
CA VAL A 411 6.04 24.75 37.35
C VAL A 411 4.70 24.92 36.63
N PRO A 412 3.56 24.89 37.35
CA PRO A 412 2.26 25.19 36.77
C PRO A 412 2.16 26.70 36.46
N GLN A 413 1.16 27.09 35.66
CA GLN A 413 0.91 28.51 35.39
C GLN A 413 0.44 29.24 36.65
N ASP A 414 -0.41 28.57 37.41
CA ASP A 414 -0.84 28.93 38.76
C ASP A 414 -1.13 27.64 39.53
N GLU A 415 -1.19 27.73 40.85
CA GLU A 415 -1.36 26.52 41.69
C GLU A 415 -2.82 26.07 41.76
N ASP A 416 -3.76 26.97 41.44
CA ASP A 416 -5.18 26.64 41.34
C ASP A 416 -5.40 25.66 40.17
N GLN A 417 -4.63 25.78 39.08
CA GLN A 417 -4.58 24.84 37.95
C GLN A 417 -4.23 23.42 38.40
N LEU A 418 -3.25 23.28 39.31
CA LEU A 418 -2.81 21.97 39.80
C LEU A 418 -3.91 21.33 40.64
N LEU A 419 -4.54 22.12 41.49
CA LEU A 419 -5.70 21.71 42.27
C LEU A 419 -6.85 21.25 41.38
N ASP A 420 -7.20 22.05 40.37
CA ASP A 420 -8.29 21.77 39.44
C ASP A 420 -8.05 20.47 38.66
N PHE A 421 -6.81 20.25 38.21
CA PHE A 421 -6.40 18.99 37.59
C PHE A 421 -6.58 17.80 38.53
N VAL A 422 -6.10 17.89 39.78
CA VAL A 422 -6.22 16.81 40.77
C VAL A 422 -7.69 16.50 41.06
N VAL A 423 -8.52 17.53 41.23
CA VAL A 423 -9.98 17.39 41.42
C VAL A 423 -10.63 16.70 40.22
N ALA A 424 -10.28 17.10 39.00
CA ALA A 424 -10.81 16.48 37.79
C ALA A 424 -10.37 15.01 37.66
N TYR A 425 -9.12 14.72 38.02
CA TYR A 425 -8.57 13.38 38.03
C TYR A 425 -9.31 12.45 39.00
N MET A 426 -9.58 12.91 40.22
CA MET A 426 -10.36 12.15 41.21
C MET A 426 -11.82 11.97 40.79
N LYS A 427 -12.43 12.96 40.13
CA LYS A 427 -13.80 12.83 39.61
C LYS A 427 -13.90 11.81 38.48
N ALA A 428 -12.87 11.71 37.64
CA ALA A 428 -12.82 10.77 36.53
C ALA A 428 -12.51 9.33 36.97
N ASN A 429 -11.78 9.16 38.07
CA ASN A 429 -11.39 7.85 38.61
C ASN A 429 -12.17 7.57 39.91
N THR A 430 -13.40 7.07 39.79
CA THR A 430 -14.30 6.85 40.94
C THR A 430 -13.93 5.64 41.81
N ASP A 431 -12.98 4.83 41.36
CA ASP A 431 -12.49 3.59 41.98
C ASP A 431 -11.24 3.78 42.85
N LEU A 432 -10.80 5.02 43.05
CA LEU A 432 -9.68 5.35 43.94
C LEU A 432 -10.01 5.01 45.39
N ASP A 433 -9.07 4.37 46.09
CA ASP A 433 -9.15 4.17 47.53
C ASP A 433 -8.87 5.47 48.31
N ASP A 434 -9.33 5.52 49.57
CA ASP A 434 -9.19 6.70 50.43
C ASP A 434 -7.71 7.10 50.65
N ALA A 435 -6.78 6.14 50.62
CA ALA A 435 -5.36 6.41 50.80
C ALA A 435 -4.76 7.13 49.58
N THR A 436 -5.14 6.71 48.37
CA THR A 436 -4.72 7.34 47.12
C THR A 436 -5.31 8.74 46.98
N ILE A 437 -6.57 8.91 47.41
CA ILE A 437 -7.22 10.23 47.46
C ILE A 437 -6.44 11.16 48.40
N ASP A 438 -6.05 10.68 49.58
CA ASP A 438 -5.25 11.43 50.55
C ASP A 438 -3.85 11.79 50.00
N GLU A 439 -3.18 10.87 49.30
CA GLU A 439 -1.89 11.14 48.62
C GLU A 439 -2.00 12.21 47.53
N LEU A 440 -3.06 12.15 46.71
CA LEU A 440 -3.33 13.15 45.68
C LEU A 440 -3.60 14.53 46.29
N TRP A 441 -4.32 14.60 47.41
CA TRP A 441 -4.53 15.85 48.12
C TRP A 441 -3.24 16.42 48.71
N LYS A 442 -2.42 15.57 49.34
CA LYS A 442 -1.11 15.96 49.88
C LYS A 442 -0.13 16.42 48.82
N ALA A 443 -0.34 16.02 47.56
CA ALA A 443 0.46 16.47 46.44
C ALA A 443 0.17 17.92 46.04
N VAL A 444 -1.01 18.47 46.37
CA VAL A 444 -1.37 19.87 46.08
C VAL A 444 -0.64 20.81 47.04
N ARG A 445 0.05 21.83 46.50
CA ARG A 445 0.82 22.80 47.27
C ARG A 445 -0.05 23.91 47.84
N LEU A 446 -0.89 23.56 48.83
CA LEU A 446 -1.94 24.42 49.40
C LEU A 446 -1.50 25.86 49.73
N PRO A 447 -0.33 26.13 50.33
CA PRO A 447 0.05 27.51 50.70
C PRO A 447 0.15 28.48 49.52
N PHE A 448 0.27 27.98 48.29
CA PHE A 448 0.43 28.80 47.09
C PHE A 448 -0.88 28.97 46.29
N LEU A 449 -1.96 28.30 46.69
CA LEU A 449 -3.29 28.52 46.12
C LEU A 449 -3.77 29.95 46.37
N SER A 450 -4.69 30.45 45.54
CA SER A 450 -5.27 31.79 45.77
C SER A 450 -6.08 31.85 47.07
N TRP A 451 -6.27 33.08 47.61
CA TRP A 451 -7.04 33.26 48.83
C TRP A 451 -8.49 32.79 48.67
N ASP A 452 -9.12 33.11 47.54
CA ASP A 452 -10.47 32.70 47.21
C ASP A 452 -10.60 31.17 47.16
N THR A 453 -9.62 30.48 46.56
CA THR A 453 -9.57 29.01 46.55
C THR A 453 -9.45 28.45 47.97
N LEU A 454 -8.50 28.92 48.79
CA LEU A 454 -8.30 28.43 50.15
C LEU A 454 -9.55 28.60 51.04
N GLU A 455 -10.25 29.73 50.92
CA GLU A 455 -11.51 29.97 51.64
C GLU A 455 -12.64 29.05 51.15
N GLY A 456 -12.71 28.82 49.83
CA GLY A 456 -13.65 27.86 49.24
C GLY A 456 -13.40 26.44 49.74
N LEU A 457 -12.15 26.01 49.82
CA LEU A 457 -11.75 24.68 50.29
C LEU A 457 -12.09 24.43 51.76
N HIS A 458 -11.96 25.45 52.61
CA HIS A 458 -12.38 25.37 54.02
C HIS A 458 -13.88 25.02 54.15
N SER A 459 -14.69 25.36 53.14
CA SER A 459 -16.13 25.08 53.17
C SER A 459 -16.49 23.66 52.71
N ILE A 460 -15.53 22.85 52.23
CA ILE A 460 -15.78 21.51 51.70
C ILE A 460 -15.55 20.44 52.79
N PRO A 461 -16.59 19.69 53.24
CA PRO A 461 -16.47 18.76 54.37
C PRO A 461 -15.49 17.58 54.17
N ARG A 462 -15.17 17.25 52.92
CA ARG A 462 -14.26 16.14 52.57
C ARG A 462 -12.78 16.54 52.57
N TRP A 463 -12.48 17.81 52.77
CA TRP A 463 -11.11 18.30 52.82
C TRP A 463 -10.50 18.14 54.21
N PRO A 464 -9.20 17.81 54.32
CA PRO A 464 -8.49 17.84 55.60
C PRO A 464 -8.39 19.28 56.10
N GLN A 465 -9.38 19.70 56.90
CA GLN A 465 -9.55 21.08 57.36
C GLN A 465 -8.32 21.61 58.13
N GLN A 466 -7.60 20.72 58.81
CA GLN A 466 -6.34 21.07 59.47
C GLN A 466 -5.29 21.54 58.46
N ASP A 467 -5.16 20.86 57.32
CA ASP A 467 -4.17 21.17 56.28
C ASP A 467 -4.48 22.50 55.59
N VAL A 468 -5.76 22.78 55.33
CA VAL A 468 -6.21 24.08 54.80
C VAL A 468 -5.91 25.20 55.79
N TYR A 469 -6.19 24.99 57.07
CA TYR A 469 -5.87 25.96 58.11
C TYR A 469 -4.36 26.22 58.23
N PHE A 470 -3.53 25.17 58.21
CA PHE A 470 -2.07 25.31 58.20
C PHE A 470 -1.56 26.01 56.94
N ALA A 471 -2.17 25.76 55.79
CA ALA A 471 -1.84 26.44 54.53
C ALA A 471 -2.17 27.94 54.59
N ILE A 472 -3.34 28.32 55.11
CA ILE A 472 -3.73 29.71 55.34
C ILE A 472 -2.72 30.41 56.25
N MET A 473 -2.35 29.78 57.37
CA MET A 473 -1.37 30.34 58.31
C MET A 473 0.02 30.48 57.68
N SER A 474 0.44 29.48 56.89
CA SER A 474 1.71 29.50 56.17
C SER A 474 1.75 30.60 55.12
N LYS A 475 0.66 30.78 54.35
CA LYS A 475 0.53 31.84 53.36
C LYS A 475 0.59 33.23 53.99
N ARG A 476 -0.13 33.48 55.09
CA ARG A 476 -0.03 34.75 55.84
C ARG A 476 1.41 35.03 56.29
N LYS A 477 2.12 33.99 56.74
CA LYS A 477 3.52 34.11 57.15
C LYS A 477 4.42 34.47 55.97
N MET A 478 4.26 33.81 54.82
CA MET A 478 5.00 34.10 53.58
C MET A 478 4.72 35.51 53.03
N GLU A 479 3.50 36.02 53.18
CA GLU A 479 3.15 37.39 52.79
C GLU A 479 3.70 38.44 53.77
N SER A 480 3.81 38.10 55.06
CA SER A 480 4.37 38.98 56.09
C SER A 480 5.90 39.07 56.09
N ASP A 481 6.58 38.05 55.55
CA ASP A 481 8.04 37.97 55.48
C ASP A 481 8.48 37.67 54.03
N PRO A 482 8.79 38.70 53.23
CA PRO A 482 9.22 38.54 51.84
C PRO A 482 10.48 37.67 51.69
N SER A 483 11.32 37.56 52.72
CA SER A 483 12.50 36.69 52.68
C SER A 483 12.13 35.20 52.72
N ALA A 484 10.92 34.86 53.17
CA ALA A 484 10.36 33.52 53.12
C ALA A 484 9.76 33.16 51.74
N GLN A 485 9.54 34.13 50.84
CA GLN A 485 9.01 33.88 49.49
C GLN A 485 10.08 33.26 48.56
N ASP A 486 11.35 33.62 48.74
CA ASP A 486 12.47 33.09 47.96
C ASP A 486 12.94 31.69 48.40
N ALA A 487 12.42 31.20 49.52
CA ALA A 487 12.63 29.83 49.95
C ALA A 487 11.81 28.89 49.06
N ARG A 488 12.29 28.65 47.83
CA ARG A 488 11.85 27.53 46.98
C ARG A 488 11.66 26.32 47.87
N TRP A 489 10.45 25.75 47.84
CA TRP A 489 10.05 24.66 48.70
C TRP A 489 11.21 23.67 48.90
N PRO A 490 11.72 23.49 50.14
CA PRO A 490 12.60 22.36 50.37
C PRO A 490 11.76 21.13 50.04
N VAL A 491 12.25 20.27 49.15
CA VAL A 491 11.64 19.04 48.61
C VAL A 491 11.25 18.00 49.70
N ARG A 492 11.18 18.39 50.97
CA ARG A 492 10.66 17.61 52.08
C ARG A 492 9.57 18.40 52.80
N ALA A 493 8.33 18.01 52.52
CA ALA A 493 7.15 18.38 53.28
C ALA A 493 7.25 18.03 54.79
N GLU A 494 8.23 17.21 55.18
CA GLU A 494 8.53 16.78 56.55
C GLU A 494 8.83 17.92 57.56
N ARG A 495 9.09 19.16 57.11
CA ARG A 495 9.44 20.27 58.03
C ARG A 495 8.28 21.16 58.48
N TRP A 496 7.12 21.06 57.86
CA TRP A 496 6.01 21.99 58.13
C TRP A 496 4.74 21.33 58.68
N TYR A 497 4.68 20.00 58.65
CA TYR A 497 3.73 19.22 59.44
C TYR A 497 4.46 18.67 60.68
N PRO A 498 4.07 19.06 61.91
CA PRO A 498 4.62 18.48 63.13
C PRO A 498 4.23 17.01 63.32
#